data_AF-A0AAD9C7B0-F1
#
_entry.id   AF-A0AAD9C7B0-F1
#
_cell.length_a   1.000
_cell.length_b   1.000
_cell.length_c   1.000
_cell.angle_alpha   90.00
_cell.angle_beta   90.00
_cell.angle_gamma   90.00
#
_symmetry.space_group_name_H-M   'P 1'
#
loop_
_entity.id
_entity.type
_entity.pdbx_description
1 polymer ?
#
loop_
_entity_poly.entity_id
_entity_poly.type
_entity_poly.pdbx_seq_one_letter_code
_entity_poly.pdbx_strand_id
1 'polypeptide(L)'
;MFSWKAAAGLIKPETLPPTEGAAAQHSLRAYLQTQDWILLQSMSLNPSDYGWTLGVHGYEPVPTLDHMAPEELLQFTSCNCNGDCSNRRCSCKRNGVKCISACGVCKGFSCKNCGHDGGESGEDSEIDS
;
A
#
# COMPACT_ATOMS: atom_id res chain seq x y z
N MET A 1 16.21 1.94 -3.37
CA MET A 1 15.90 3.32 -3.80
C MET A 1 14.65 3.25 -4.67
N PHE A 2 13.48 3.40 -4.07
CA PHE A 2 12.22 3.43 -4.80
C PHE A 2 12.15 4.75 -5.57
N SER A 3 11.95 4.69 -6.89
CA SER A 3 11.86 5.86 -7.76
C SER A 3 10.55 6.59 -7.49
N TRP A 4 10.63 7.82 -7.00
CA TRP A 4 9.51 8.74 -6.65
C TRP A 4 8.57 9.11 -7.80
N LYS A 5 8.79 8.64 -9.04
CA LYS A 5 7.94 9.02 -10.19
C LYS A 5 6.59 8.28 -10.19
N ALA A 6 5.80 8.41 -9.13
CA ALA A 6 4.38 8.18 -9.16
C ALA A 6 3.70 9.41 -9.76
N ALA A 7 2.88 9.21 -10.80
CA ALA A 7 1.74 10.01 -11.27
C ALA A 7 1.66 11.53 -10.94
N ALA A 8 2.79 12.24 -10.94
CA ALA A 8 2.82 13.66 -10.62
C ALA A 8 2.04 14.43 -11.68
N GLY A 9 0.83 14.88 -11.33
CA GLY A 9 -0.05 15.70 -12.18
C GLY A 9 -1.43 15.11 -12.48
N LEU A 10 -1.67 13.81 -12.24
CA LEU A 10 -2.96 13.18 -12.59
C LEU A 10 -3.97 13.14 -11.43
N ILE A 11 -3.47 13.05 -10.19
CA ILE A 11 -4.28 12.96 -8.98
C ILE A 11 -3.84 14.07 -8.04
N LYS A 12 -4.79 14.90 -7.58
CA LYS A 12 -4.54 15.88 -6.52
C LYS A 12 -4.74 15.17 -5.17
N PRO A 13 -3.71 15.00 -4.33
CA PRO A 13 -3.85 14.27 -3.06
C PRO A 13 -4.97 14.80 -2.17
N GLU A 14 -5.19 16.12 -2.15
CA GLU A 14 -6.28 16.79 -1.41
C GLU A 14 -7.69 16.30 -1.78
N THR A 15 -7.86 15.73 -2.98
CA THR A 15 -9.16 15.25 -3.47
C THR A 15 -9.46 13.80 -3.08
N LEU A 16 -8.46 13.10 -2.53
CA LEU A 16 -8.65 11.75 -2.04
C LEU A 16 -9.37 11.79 -0.69
N PRO A 17 -10.32 10.87 -0.44
CA PRO A 17 -10.84 10.70 0.92
C PRO A 17 -9.70 10.28 1.86
N PRO A 18 -9.79 10.61 3.16
CA PRO A 18 -8.83 10.09 4.13
C PRO A 18 -8.89 8.56 4.15
N THR A 19 -7.74 7.92 4.42
CA THR A 19 -7.73 6.48 4.71
C THR A 19 -8.45 6.20 6.03
N GLU A 20 -8.87 4.96 6.23
CA GLU A 20 -9.49 4.52 7.47
C GLU A 20 -8.61 4.82 8.69
N GLY A 21 -7.31 4.48 8.64
CA GLY A 21 -6.39 4.77 9.74
C GLY A 21 -6.17 6.26 9.95
N ALA A 22 -6.17 7.08 8.89
CA ALA A 22 -6.08 8.53 9.04
C ALA A 22 -7.33 9.11 9.73
N ALA A 23 -8.52 8.63 9.35
CA ALA A 23 -9.78 9.01 9.99
C ALA A 23 -9.82 8.56 11.46
N ALA A 24 -9.36 7.35 11.77
CA ALA A 24 -9.28 6.84 13.14
C ALA A 24 -8.37 7.71 14.04
N GLN A 25 -7.16 8.03 13.56
CA GLN A 25 -6.24 8.93 14.27
C GLN A 25 -6.81 10.34 14.45
N HIS A 26 -7.51 10.87 13.44
CA HIS A 26 -8.19 12.15 13.56
C HIS A 26 -9.28 12.14 14.65
N SER A 27 -10.11 11.10 14.69
CA SER A 27 -11.16 10.93 15.70
C SER A 27 -10.60 10.89 17.12
N LEU A 28 -9.46 10.22 17.34
CA LEU A 28 -8.79 10.19 18.64
C LEU A 28 -8.34 11.58 19.10
N ARG A 29 -7.71 12.35 18.20
CA ARG A 29 -7.28 13.72 18.51
C ARG A 29 -8.46 14.65 18.78
N ALA A 30 -9.53 14.54 17.99
CA ALA A 30 -10.75 15.31 18.19
C ALA A 30 -11.40 14.99 19.56
N TYR A 31 -11.38 13.70 19.96
CA TYR A 31 -11.86 13.27 21.27
C TYR A 31 -11.03 13.87 22.41
N LEU A 32 -9.70 13.79 22.35
CA LEU A 32 -8.81 14.40 23.35
C LEU A 32 -9.09 15.91 23.49
N GLN A 33 -9.19 16.62 22.37
CA GLN A 33 -9.49 18.05 22.35
C GLN A 33 -10.84 18.35 23.01
N THR A 34 -11.85 17.52 22.75
CA THR A 34 -13.18 17.66 23.34
C THR A 34 -13.17 17.40 24.85
N GLN A 35 -12.40 16.41 25.33
CA GLN A 35 -12.23 16.14 26.75
C GLN A 35 -11.58 17.31 27.49
N ASP A 36 -10.50 17.87 26.94
CA ASP A 36 -9.82 19.02 27.53
C ASP A 36 -10.74 20.25 27.61
N TRP A 37 -11.61 20.46 26.61
CA TRP A 37 -12.63 21.52 26.66
C TRP A 37 -13.69 21.29 27.72
N ILE A 38 -14.18 20.06 27.88
CA ILE A 38 -15.21 19.73 28.87
C ILE A 38 -14.65 19.84 30.30
N LEU A 39 -13.43 19.37 30.50
CA LEU A 39 -12.78 19.34 31.82
C LEU A 39 -12.10 20.67 32.19
N LEU A 40 -12.01 21.61 31.24
CA LEU A 40 -11.26 22.87 31.38
C LEU A 40 -9.80 22.64 31.84
N GLN A 41 -9.24 21.50 31.48
CA GLN A 41 -7.90 21.06 31.87
C GLN A 41 -7.17 20.56 30.62
N SER A 42 -6.03 21.17 30.32
CA SER A 42 -5.15 20.71 29.24
C SER A 42 -4.47 19.40 29.61
N MET A 43 -4.37 18.46 28.67
CA MET A 43 -3.69 17.17 28.86
C MET A 43 -4.31 16.36 30.01
N SER A 44 -5.64 16.39 30.11
CA SER A 44 -6.39 15.57 31.07
C SER A 44 -6.16 14.06 30.85
N LEU A 45 -5.85 13.69 29.60
CA LEU A 45 -5.49 12.36 29.16
C LEU A 45 -4.12 12.38 28.48
N ASN A 46 -3.43 11.24 28.46
CA ASN A 46 -2.11 11.13 27.83
C ASN A 46 -2.22 11.27 26.31
N PRO A 47 -1.67 12.31 25.67
CA PRO A 47 -1.83 12.52 24.23
C PRO A 47 -1.34 11.36 23.36
N SER A 48 -0.38 10.58 23.86
CA SER A 48 0.19 9.42 23.16
C SER A 48 -0.84 8.33 22.87
N ASP A 49 -1.88 8.23 23.70
CA ASP A 49 -2.99 7.28 23.51
C ASP A 49 -4.05 7.81 22.53
N TYR A 50 -3.97 9.08 22.15
CA TYR A 50 -4.98 9.79 21.37
C TYR A 50 -4.42 10.40 20.08
N GLY A 51 -3.55 9.66 19.40
CA GLY A 51 -3.07 10.00 18.06
C GLY A 51 -2.07 11.15 18.01
N TRP A 52 -1.34 11.35 19.10
CA TRP A 52 -0.12 12.14 19.16
C TRP A 52 1.08 11.24 19.46
N THR A 53 2.28 11.71 19.12
CA THR A 53 3.53 11.06 19.52
C THR A 53 4.53 12.12 19.95
N LEU A 54 5.47 11.77 20.84
CA LEU A 54 6.49 12.69 21.31
C LEU A 54 7.62 12.77 20.28
N GLY A 55 7.65 13.85 19.52
CA GLY A 55 8.71 14.21 18.59
C GLY A 55 9.79 15.10 19.23
N VAL A 56 10.71 15.58 18.39
CA VAL A 56 11.83 16.44 18.83
C VAL A 56 11.35 17.82 19.29
N HIS A 57 10.23 18.28 18.72
CA HIS A 57 9.66 19.61 18.99
C HIS A 57 8.41 19.57 19.88
N GLY A 58 8.17 18.44 20.55
CA GLY A 58 6.98 18.21 21.38
C GLY A 58 6.03 17.22 20.75
N TYR A 59 4.74 17.31 21.09
CA TYR A 59 3.73 16.41 20.56
C TYR A 59 3.45 16.70 19.09
N GLU A 60 3.64 15.69 18.25
CA GLU A 60 3.36 15.71 16.82
C GLU A 60 2.18 14.78 16.51
N PRO A 61 1.28 15.15 15.59
CA PRO A 61 0.12 14.34 15.28
C PRO A 61 0.56 13.08 14.52
N VAL A 62 0.02 11.93 14.92
CA VAL A 62 0.19 10.68 14.18
C VAL A 62 -0.74 10.71 12.97
N PRO A 63 -0.24 10.75 11.72
CA PRO A 63 -1.09 10.93 10.54
C PRO A 63 -1.95 9.70 10.26
N THR A 64 -1.36 8.51 10.33
CA THR A 64 -2.02 7.20 10.21
C THR A 64 -1.12 6.12 10.81
N LEU A 65 -1.70 5.01 11.24
CA LEU A 65 -0.98 3.78 11.60
C LEU A 65 -0.98 2.75 10.45
N ASP A 66 -1.72 3.04 9.38
CA ASP A 66 -1.77 2.18 8.20
C ASP A 66 -0.38 2.08 7.56
N HIS A 67 -0.08 0.91 7.00
CA HIS A 67 1.08 0.78 6.14
C HIS A 67 0.93 1.69 4.91
N MET A 68 2.03 2.32 4.48
CA MET A 68 2.00 3.23 3.32
C MET A 68 1.47 2.57 2.04
N ALA A 69 1.60 1.25 1.94
CA ALA A 69 1.01 0.42 0.91
C ALA A 69 0.78 -0.99 1.48
N PRO A 70 -0.18 -1.76 0.94
CA PRO A 70 -0.28 -3.20 1.17
C PRO A 70 1.06 -3.91 0.96
N GLU A 71 1.39 -4.86 1.83
CA GLU A 71 2.68 -5.55 1.81
C GLU A 71 2.89 -6.31 0.49
N GLU A 72 1.80 -6.80 -0.11
CA GLU A 72 1.78 -7.46 -1.41
C GLU A 72 2.21 -6.51 -2.54
N LEU A 73 1.83 -5.22 -2.45
CA LEU A 73 2.29 -4.21 -3.41
C LEU A 73 3.77 -3.85 -3.20
N LEU A 74 4.27 -3.89 -1.96
CA LEU A 74 5.69 -3.66 -1.69
C LEU A 74 6.57 -4.81 -2.21
N GLN A 75 6.04 -6.02 -2.28
CA GLN A 75 6.69 -7.19 -2.90
C GLN A 75 6.66 -7.15 -4.44
N PHE A 76 5.96 -6.19 -5.04
CA PHE A 76 5.84 -6.04 -6.49
C PHE A 76 7.17 -5.58 -7.11
N THR A 77 8.01 -6.55 -7.45
CA THR A 77 9.30 -6.28 -8.13
C THR A 77 9.16 -6.50 -9.62
N SER A 78 9.35 -5.44 -10.41
CA SER A 78 9.54 -5.57 -11.85
C SER A 78 11.02 -5.79 -12.17
N CYS A 79 11.30 -6.70 -13.11
CA CYS A 79 12.66 -6.84 -13.64
C CYS A 79 12.85 -5.90 -14.83
N ASN A 80 14.08 -5.44 -15.07
CA ASN A 80 14.44 -4.73 -16.29
C ASN A 80 15.13 -5.66 -17.31
N CYS A 81 14.69 -6.92 -17.38
CA CYS A 81 15.30 -7.92 -18.24
C CYS A 81 14.97 -7.68 -19.72
N ASN A 82 15.98 -7.87 -20.57
CA ASN A 82 15.81 -7.95 -22.03
C ASN A 82 15.75 -9.40 -22.56
N GLY A 83 15.96 -10.39 -21.69
CA GLY A 83 16.03 -11.81 -22.04
C GLY A 83 14.87 -12.65 -21.50
N ASP A 84 15.00 -13.97 -21.63
CA ASP A 84 13.96 -14.96 -21.34
C ASP A 84 13.64 -15.17 -19.85
N CYS A 85 14.25 -14.39 -18.94
CA CYS A 85 14.07 -14.46 -17.48
C CYS A 85 14.23 -15.88 -16.89
N SER A 86 15.05 -16.72 -17.52
CA SER A 86 15.22 -18.13 -17.13
C SER A 86 16.06 -18.34 -15.87
N ASN A 87 16.95 -17.41 -15.53
CA ASN A 87 17.91 -17.56 -14.45
C ASN A 87 17.75 -16.46 -13.37
N ARG A 88 18.51 -16.58 -12.28
CA ARG A 88 18.49 -15.63 -11.14
C ARG A 88 19.08 -14.24 -11.45
N ARG A 89 19.47 -13.95 -12.70
CA ARG A 89 19.76 -12.57 -13.13
C ARG A 89 18.48 -11.74 -13.26
N CYS A 90 17.34 -12.38 -13.47
CA CYS A 90 16.04 -11.74 -13.36
C CYS A 90 15.68 -11.51 -11.88
N SER A 91 15.43 -10.25 -11.49
CA SER A 91 15.04 -9.90 -10.12
C SER A 91 13.73 -10.57 -9.71
N CYS A 92 12.73 -10.64 -10.59
CA CYS A 92 11.47 -11.35 -10.33
C CYS A 92 11.75 -12.81 -9.95
N LYS A 93 12.51 -13.53 -10.78
CA LYS A 93 12.85 -14.94 -10.52
C LYS A 93 13.73 -15.13 -9.27
N ARG A 94 14.64 -14.20 -9.01
CA ARG A 94 15.48 -14.21 -7.80
C ARG A 94 14.66 -14.01 -6.54
N ASN A 95 13.64 -13.16 -6.59
CA ASN A 95 12.71 -12.89 -5.49
C ASN A 95 11.54 -13.88 -5.44
N GLY A 96 11.53 -14.91 -6.30
CA GLY A 96 10.48 -15.94 -6.31
C GLY A 96 9.14 -15.52 -6.91
N VAL A 97 9.05 -14.36 -7.55
CA VAL A 97 7.81 -13.85 -8.16
C VAL A 97 7.82 -14.02 -9.69
N LYS A 98 6.62 -14.16 -10.27
CA LYS A 98 6.45 -14.19 -11.74
C LYS A 98 6.63 -12.80 -12.34
N CYS A 99 7.12 -12.76 -13.57
CA CYS A 99 7.16 -11.53 -14.34
C CYS A 99 5.74 -11.10 -14.68
N ILE A 100 5.54 -9.79 -14.71
CA ILE A 100 4.26 -9.08 -14.85
C ILE A 100 4.36 -8.07 -15.99
N SER A 101 3.24 -7.45 -16.37
CA SER A 101 3.18 -6.42 -17.43
C SER A 101 4.13 -5.24 -17.24
N ALA A 102 4.47 -4.90 -15.99
CA ALA A 102 5.42 -3.84 -15.65
C ALA A 102 6.91 -4.25 -15.74
N CYS A 103 7.22 -5.52 -16.00
CA CYS A 103 8.59 -5.97 -16.28
C CYS A 103 9.06 -5.48 -17.66
N GLY A 104 10.38 -5.47 -17.87
CA GLY A 104 11.09 -4.87 -19.02
C GLY A 104 10.61 -5.32 -20.40
N VAL A 105 11.47 -5.95 -21.20
CA VAL A 105 11.05 -6.36 -22.55
C VAL A 105 10.05 -7.51 -22.49
N CYS A 106 10.16 -8.36 -21.47
CA CYS A 106 9.32 -9.54 -21.38
C CYS A 106 7.84 -9.27 -21.08
N LYS A 107 7.55 -8.14 -20.41
CA LYS A 107 6.22 -7.74 -19.96
C LYS A 107 5.40 -8.86 -19.30
N GLY A 108 6.06 -9.85 -18.69
CA GLY A 108 5.37 -10.99 -18.08
C GLY A 108 4.78 -12.03 -19.04
N PHE A 109 4.87 -11.85 -20.35
CA PHE A 109 4.28 -12.77 -21.34
C PHE A 109 5.30 -13.43 -22.26
N SER A 110 6.38 -12.74 -22.63
CA SER A 110 7.38 -13.25 -23.59
C SER A 110 8.64 -13.82 -22.94
N CYS A 111 8.58 -14.17 -21.65
CA CYS A 111 9.68 -14.82 -20.94
C CYS A 111 9.24 -16.12 -20.26
N LYS A 112 10.22 -16.96 -19.89
CA LYS A 112 9.98 -18.24 -19.20
C LYS A 112 9.58 -18.10 -17.74
N ASN A 113 9.60 -16.88 -17.20
CA ASN A 113 9.11 -16.58 -15.85
C ASN A 113 7.72 -15.93 -15.88
N CYS A 114 6.90 -16.20 -16.90
CA CYS A 114 5.50 -15.77 -16.95
C CYS A 114 4.61 -16.56 -15.97
N GLY A 115 3.52 -15.93 -15.53
CA GLY A 115 2.37 -16.64 -14.98
C GLY A 115 1.55 -17.12 -16.17
N HIS A 116 1.46 -18.43 -16.37
CA HIS A 116 0.45 -18.96 -17.28
C HIS A 116 -0.86 -18.87 -16.53
N ASP A 117 -1.76 -17.97 -16.94
CA ASP A 117 -3.17 -18.06 -16.57
C ASP A 117 -3.67 -19.37 -17.18
N GLY A 118 -3.72 -20.41 -16.36
CA GLY A 118 -4.54 -21.57 -16.66
C GLY A 118 -5.98 -21.09 -16.54
N GLY A 119 -6.57 -20.66 -17.66
CA GLY A 119 -8.00 -20.43 -17.75
C GLY A 119 -8.70 -21.72 -17.35
N GLU A 120 -9.39 -21.70 -16.22
CA GLU A 120 -10.43 -22.67 -15.92
C GLU A 120 -11.54 -22.43 -16.95
N SER A 121 -11.57 -23.29 -17.97
CA SER A 121 -12.70 -23.41 -18.88
C SER A 121 -13.93 -23.75 -18.04
N GLY A 122 -14.91 -22.86 -18.05
CA GLY A 122 -16.24 -23.14 -17.51
C GLY A 122 -16.83 -24.37 -18.20
N GLU A 123 -17.14 -25.38 -17.40
CA GLU A 123 -18.11 -26.40 -17.76
C GLU A 123 -19.44 -25.97 -17.15
N ASP A 124 -20.22 -25.23 -17.94
CA ASP A 124 -21.65 -25.08 -17.71
C ASP A 124 -22.29 -26.46 -17.88
N SER A 125 -22.67 -27.11 -16.78
CA SER A 125 -23.64 -28.21 -16.83
C SER A 125 -25.00 -27.67 -16.42
N GLU A 126 -25.84 -27.42 -17.42
CA GLU A 126 -27.29 -27.28 -17.30
C GLU A 126 -27.86 -28.43 -16.45
N ILE A 127 -28.56 -28.11 -15.37
CA ILE A 127 -29.48 -29.04 -14.70
C ILE A 127 -30.89 -28.54 -15.00
N ASP A 128 -31.52 -29.22 -15.96
CA ASP A 128 -32.96 -29.25 -16.15
C ASP A 128 -33.56 -30.26 -15.16
N SER A 129 -34.42 -29.78 -14.25
CA SER A 129 -35.55 -30.50 -13.63
C SER A 129 -36.36 -29.55 -12.74
#